data_AF-A0A1Z5KHG0-F1
#
_entry.id   AF-A0A1Z5KHG0-F1
#
_cell.length_a   1.000
_cell.length_b   1.000
_cell.length_c   1.000
_cell.angle_alpha   90.00
_cell.angle_beta   90.00
_cell.angle_gamma   90.00
#
_symmetry.space_group_name_H-M   'P 1'
#
loop_
_entity.id
_entity.type
_entity.pdbx_description
1 polymer ?
#
loop_
_entity_poly.entity_id
_entity_poly.type
_entity_poly.pdbx_seq_one_letter_code
_entity_poly.pdbx_strand_id
1 'polypeptide(L)'
;MRLTTSTAAGALLLATTGIQADIVMENELIISNEVFDLNYAMDSEVEAVRQRNETQFYCIFRSKWTVEDHPEHFPKLARFSTPVLFSHTKQYTPFLKNREANYGIEIIAEEGFTSKMQEQLDQAGDMVLDYGEARGFYLNRKHYDLNIAYFPPVVVTDDHPYLSGIAGFDPSPDWFTGFYMMDTRDEYSGKFWSHFKVQSYPWDAGTDGGTIYEDVDHELEFPEPVHRITPENAQNKIFVSPMGDEVLPVAEFECILHVCPAEEPGCRKPDWPPKNGCDVLLYPECDNYCDPEVDEVCERCVRESILDPEILYYPDCCAAGREPKTGKDCAGRRSGATSLCVGNVVSWIFLSSWIAFWMM
;
A
#
# COMPACT_ATOMS: atom_id res chain seq x y z
N MET A 1 -41.26 21.29 -20.11
CA MET A 1 -41.11 19.90 -20.59
C MET A 1 -39.72 19.80 -21.22
N ARG A 2 -38.93 18.79 -20.81
CA ARG A 2 -37.52 18.50 -21.17
C ARG A 2 -37.32 18.42 -22.71
N LEU A 3 -36.14 18.66 -23.31
CA LEU A 3 -34.86 17.90 -23.30
C LEU A 3 -33.77 18.79 -23.98
N THR A 4 -32.63 19.13 -23.36
CA THR A 4 -31.27 18.51 -23.39
C THR A 4 -30.65 18.19 -24.76
N THR A 5 -29.48 18.79 -25.05
CA THR A 5 -28.23 18.18 -25.61
C THR A 5 -27.10 19.20 -25.38
N SER A 6 -26.20 19.01 -24.41
CA SER A 6 -24.97 18.21 -24.41
C SER A 6 -23.94 18.65 -25.45
N THR A 7 -23.00 19.50 -25.06
CA THR A 7 -21.72 19.72 -25.74
C THR A 7 -20.62 19.09 -24.89
N ALA A 8 -20.20 17.89 -25.27
CA ALA A 8 -19.00 17.25 -24.74
C ALA A 8 -17.77 17.86 -25.43
N ALA A 9 -16.99 18.66 -24.70
CA ALA A 9 -15.63 19.00 -25.10
C ALA A 9 -14.72 17.86 -24.66
N GLY A 10 -14.25 17.07 -25.62
CA GLY A 10 -13.29 16.00 -25.38
C GLY A 10 -11.93 16.57 -25.01
N ALA A 11 -11.50 16.31 -23.78
CA ALA A 11 -10.09 16.43 -23.39
C ALA A 11 -9.35 15.22 -23.96
N LEU A 12 -8.46 15.50 -24.90
CA LEU A 12 -7.53 14.54 -25.48
C LEU A 12 -6.43 14.27 -24.45
N LEU A 13 -6.54 13.18 -23.69
CA LEU A 13 -5.42 12.69 -22.88
C LEU A 13 -4.31 12.19 -23.82
N LEU A 14 -3.20 12.93 -23.86
CA LEU A 14 -1.92 12.41 -24.31
C LEU A 14 -1.42 11.47 -23.22
N ALA A 15 -1.65 10.17 -23.41
CA ALA A 15 -1.01 9.13 -22.60
C ALA A 15 0.50 9.16 -22.90
N THR A 16 1.28 9.75 -22.01
CA THR A 16 2.73 9.53 -21.95
C THR A 16 2.93 8.12 -21.41
N THR A 17 3.44 7.23 -22.25
CA THR A 17 3.86 5.88 -21.83
C THR A 17 5.15 6.00 -21.02
N GLY A 18 5.02 6.38 -19.75
CA GLY A 18 6.00 6.15 -18.71
C GLY A 18 5.37 5.18 -17.74
N ILE A 19 5.78 3.91 -17.77
CA ILE A 19 5.38 2.92 -16.77
C ILE A 19 6.19 3.24 -15.49
N GLN A 20 5.76 4.31 -14.82
CA GLN A 20 6.05 4.65 -13.42
C GLN A 20 4.97 3.94 -12.57
N ALA A 21 5.08 3.98 -11.24
CA ALA A 21 4.00 3.53 -10.37
C ALA A 21 2.65 4.14 -10.81
N ASP A 22 1.56 3.37 -10.73
CA ASP A 22 0.23 3.90 -11.08
C ASP A 22 -0.23 4.78 -9.92
N ILE A 23 -0.09 6.08 -10.10
CA ILE A 23 -0.44 7.09 -9.11
C ILE A 23 -1.93 7.43 -9.25
N VAL A 24 -2.71 7.19 -8.20
CA VAL A 24 -4.13 7.57 -8.11
C VAL A 24 -4.25 8.79 -7.21
N MET A 25 -4.69 9.90 -7.78
CA MET A 25 -4.86 11.16 -7.09
C MET A 25 -6.34 11.37 -6.77
N GLU A 26 -6.71 11.25 -5.50
CA GLU A 26 -8.02 11.61 -5.00
C GLU A 26 -7.89 13.00 -4.36
N ASN A 27 -8.25 14.04 -5.12
CA ASN A 27 -8.34 15.38 -4.55
C ASN A 27 -9.68 15.51 -3.81
N GLU A 28 -9.80 14.86 -2.66
CA GLU A 28 -10.74 15.30 -1.63
C GLU A 28 -10.20 16.65 -1.18
N LEU A 29 -10.75 17.72 -1.76
CA LEU A 29 -10.60 19.06 -1.21
C LEU A 29 -11.14 18.97 0.21
N ILE A 30 -10.26 18.75 1.19
CA ILE A 30 -10.56 19.10 2.57
C ILE A 30 -10.71 20.61 2.52
N ILE A 31 -11.93 21.05 2.25
CA ILE A 31 -12.37 22.41 2.52
C ILE A 31 -12.50 22.47 4.03
N SER A 32 -11.35 22.44 4.71
CA SER A 32 -11.25 23.15 5.95
C SER A 32 -11.50 24.60 5.57
N ASN A 33 -12.67 25.10 5.96
CA ASN A 33 -13.00 26.52 5.87
C ASN A 33 -12.07 27.39 6.76
N GLU A 34 -10.95 26.86 7.24
CA GLU A 34 -9.88 27.58 7.92
C GLU A 34 -8.59 27.68 7.08
N VAL A 35 -8.55 27.18 5.83
CA VAL A 35 -7.32 27.18 5.00
C VAL A 35 -7.27 28.27 3.92
N PHE A 36 -8.33 29.05 3.68
CA PHE A 36 -8.28 30.13 2.69
C PHE A 36 -9.00 31.40 3.12
N ASP A 37 -8.29 32.26 3.87
CA ASP A 37 -8.58 33.69 3.91
C ASP A 37 -7.30 34.52 3.77
N LEU A 38 -6.59 34.34 2.64
CA LEU A 38 -5.47 35.18 2.25
C LEU A 38 -5.62 35.66 0.81
N ASN A 39 -6.70 36.38 0.54
CA ASN A 39 -6.72 37.36 -0.55
C ASN A 39 -6.68 38.75 0.10
N TYR A 40 -5.50 39.38 0.05
CA TYR A 40 -5.13 40.75 0.46
C TYR A 40 -4.16 40.85 1.66
N ALA A 41 -2.87 40.62 1.41
CA ALA A 41 -1.80 41.32 2.15
C ALA A 41 -0.52 41.40 1.27
N MET A 42 0.17 42.52 1.38
CA MET A 42 1.31 42.91 0.53
C MET A 42 2.58 42.05 0.72
N ASP A 43 3.39 42.00 -0.34
CA ASP A 43 4.46 41.06 -0.70
C ASP A 43 5.59 40.74 0.32
N SER A 44 5.68 41.36 1.50
CA SER A 44 6.78 41.07 2.45
C SER A 44 6.37 40.21 3.64
N GLU A 45 5.10 40.17 4.02
CA GLU A 45 4.61 39.33 5.11
C GLU A 45 4.22 37.93 4.62
N VAL A 46 3.90 37.78 3.33
CA VAL A 46 3.53 36.49 2.71
C VAL A 46 4.71 35.52 2.63
N GLU A 47 5.94 35.99 2.39
CA GLU A 47 7.14 35.14 2.48
C GLU A 47 7.37 34.66 3.92
N ALA A 48 7.17 35.52 4.92
CA ALA A 48 7.33 35.16 6.34
C ALA A 48 6.18 34.30 6.90
N VAL A 49 5.00 34.30 6.26
CA VAL A 49 3.86 33.44 6.61
C VAL A 49 3.91 32.11 5.86
N ARG A 50 4.36 32.08 4.59
CA ARG A 50 4.69 30.83 3.88
C ARG A 50 5.80 30.04 4.56
N GLN A 51 6.71 30.71 5.26
CA GLN A 51 7.82 30.10 5.98
C GLN A 51 7.48 29.46 7.34
N ARG A 52 6.22 29.49 7.81
CA ARG A 52 5.93 29.03 9.19
C ARG A 52 5.05 27.79 9.33
N ASN A 53 4.43 27.30 8.27
CA ASN A 53 3.68 26.05 8.35
C ASN A 53 4.55 24.88 7.92
N GLU A 54 4.80 23.95 8.85
CA GLU A 54 5.47 22.69 8.56
C GLU A 54 4.47 21.74 7.89
N THR A 55 4.79 21.27 6.70
CA THR A 55 3.92 20.38 5.92
C THR A 55 4.42 18.96 6.07
N GLN A 56 3.60 18.08 6.62
CA GLN A 56 3.95 16.69 6.92
C GLN A 56 3.01 15.74 6.18
N PHE A 57 3.57 14.70 5.56
CA PHE A 57 2.79 13.58 5.05
C PHE A 57 2.81 12.42 6.05
N TYR A 58 1.61 11.96 6.39
CA TYR A 58 1.38 10.75 7.16
C TYR A 58 1.04 9.63 6.19
N CYS A 59 1.97 8.70 6.03
CA CYS A 59 1.87 7.66 5.01
C CYS A 59 1.78 6.27 5.63
N ILE A 60 1.10 5.37 4.93
CA ILE A 60 1.16 3.94 5.23
C ILE A 60 1.55 3.14 4.00
N PHE A 61 2.17 1.99 4.25
CA PHE A 61 2.52 0.99 3.28
C PHE A 61 1.60 -0.23 3.47
N ARG A 62 0.88 -0.65 2.43
CA ARG A 62 0.03 -1.84 2.44
C ARG A 62 0.56 -2.88 1.47
N SER A 63 0.61 -4.14 1.91
CA SER A 63 0.86 -5.26 1.01
C SER A 63 -0.33 -5.51 0.11
N LYS A 64 -0.04 -5.70 -1.18
CA LYS A 64 -0.92 -6.35 -2.16
C LYS A 64 -0.31 -7.63 -2.72
N TRP A 65 0.85 -8.04 -2.19
CA TRP A 65 1.54 -9.26 -2.54
C TRP A 65 0.87 -10.44 -1.84
N THR A 66 0.04 -11.17 -2.57
CA THR A 66 -0.76 -12.30 -2.09
C THR A 66 -0.48 -13.54 -2.94
N VAL A 67 -0.77 -14.73 -2.39
CA VAL A 67 -0.66 -15.99 -3.14
C VAL A 67 -1.76 -16.11 -4.20
N GLU A 68 -2.88 -15.43 -4.01
CA GLU A 68 -3.98 -15.39 -4.96
C GLU A 68 -3.62 -14.58 -6.21
N ASP A 69 -2.98 -13.42 -6.03
CA ASP A 69 -2.64 -12.50 -7.12
C ASP A 69 -1.25 -12.77 -7.71
N HIS A 70 -0.34 -13.41 -6.96
CA HIS A 70 1.05 -13.68 -7.35
C HIS A 70 1.44 -15.13 -6.99
N PRO A 71 0.79 -16.15 -7.59
CA PRO A 71 0.85 -17.54 -7.10
C PRO A 71 2.19 -18.25 -7.32
N GLU A 72 2.93 -17.88 -8.37
CA GLU A 72 4.13 -18.60 -8.78
C GLU A 72 5.22 -18.50 -7.72
N HIS A 73 5.66 -19.65 -7.22
CA HIS A 73 6.70 -19.80 -6.19
C HIS A 73 6.46 -19.05 -4.86
N PHE A 74 5.24 -18.59 -4.57
CA PHE A 74 4.95 -17.75 -3.41
C PHE A 74 5.55 -18.30 -2.08
N PRO A 75 6.37 -17.52 -1.34
CA PRO A 75 7.10 -18.05 -0.18
C PRO A 75 6.18 -18.37 1.00
N LYS A 76 6.54 -19.40 1.76
CA LYS A 76 5.80 -19.76 2.99
C LYS A 76 5.96 -18.73 4.10
N LEU A 77 7.10 -18.06 4.14
CA LEU A 77 7.45 -17.05 5.15
C LEU A 77 7.66 -15.68 4.52
N ALA A 78 6.81 -15.34 3.52
CA ALA A 78 6.83 -14.05 2.85
C ALA A 78 6.72 -12.89 3.85
N ARG A 79 7.57 -11.88 3.70
CA ARG A 79 7.59 -10.65 4.49
C ARG A 79 8.02 -9.48 3.62
N PHE A 80 7.63 -8.28 4.04
CA PHE A 80 8.31 -7.06 3.60
C PHE A 80 9.38 -6.69 4.62
N SER A 81 10.55 -6.28 4.12
CA SER A 81 11.58 -5.65 4.95
C SER A 81 11.08 -4.30 5.49
N THR A 82 11.89 -3.63 6.32
CA THR A 82 11.57 -2.30 6.88
C THR A 82 11.36 -1.30 5.74
N PRO A 83 10.12 -0.81 5.51
CA PRO A 83 9.90 0.19 4.47
C PRO A 83 10.55 1.52 4.85
N VAL A 84 11.10 2.22 3.87
CA VAL A 84 11.72 3.54 4.01
C VAL A 84 10.97 4.53 3.12
N LEU A 85 10.69 5.72 3.65
CA LEU A 85 10.08 6.84 2.94
C LEU A 85 10.91 8.09 3.21
N PHE A 86 11.18 8.90 2.19
CA PHE A 86 12.01 10.10 2.34
C PHE A 86 11.57 11.21 1.40
N SER A 87 11.73 12.46 1.86
CA SER A 87 11.50 13.67 1.11
C SER A 87 12.80 14.26 0.58
N HIS A 88 12.78 14.70 -0.66
CA HIS A 88 14.01 15.09 -1.34
C HIS A 88 13.77 16.08 -2.49
N THR A 89 14.88 16.61 -2.97
CA THR A 89 14.97 17.38 -4.22
C THR A 89 15.01 16.43 -5.42
N LYS A 90 14.73 16.91 -6.63
CA LYS A 90 14.83 16.11 -7.87
C LYS A 90 16.25 15.57 -8.16
N GLN A 91 17.26 16.05 -7.45
CA GLN A 91 18.67 15.71 -7.64
C GLN A 91 19.06 14.42 -6.91
N TYR A 92 18.29 14.00 -5.90
CA TYR A 92 18.50 12.73 -5.21
C TYR A 92 17.53 11.68 -5.75
N THR A 93 18.05 10.60 -6.31
CA THR A 93 17.24 9.52 -6.89
C THR A 93 18.02 8.20 -6.72
N PRO A 94 17.81 7.48 -5.61
CA PRO A 94 18.65 6.32 -5.25
C PRO A 94 18.39 5.10 -6.15
N PHE A 95 17.21 5.03 -6.77
CA PHE A 95 16.93 4.11 -7.87
C PHE A 95 16.09 4.83 -8.93
N LEU A 96 16.34 4.50 -10.20
CA LEU A 96 15.60 5.01 -11.35
C LEU A 96 15.58 3.91 -12.41
N LYS A 97 14.44 3.75 -13.08
CA LYS A 97 14.32 2.80 -14.20
C LYS A 97 15.46 3.00 -15.20
N ASN A 98 16.10 1.90 -15.60
CA ASN A 98 17.23 1.85 -16.53
C ASN A 98 18.49 2.60 -16.02
N ARG A 99 18.66 2.70 -14.71
CA ARG A 99 19.90 3.15 -14.05
C ARG A 99 20.30 2.13 -12.98
N GLU A 100 21.59 2.03 -12.73
CA GLU A 100 22.10 1.26 -11.58
C GLU A 100 21.52 1.82 -10.29
N ALA A 101 21.15 0.93 -9.37
CA ALA A 101 20.73 1.30 -8.02
C ALA A 101 21.94 1.80 -7.23
N ASN A 102 21.70 2.62 -6.22
CA ASN A 102 22.75 2.89 -5.24
C ASN A 102 22.86 1.72 -4.24
N TYR A 103 23.97 1.69 -3.51
CA TYR A 103 24.25 0.62 -2.55
C TYR A 103 23.20 0.45 -1.44
N GLY A 104 22.46 1.50 -1.08
CA GLY A 104 21.38 1.40 -0.09
C GLY A 104 20.17 0.64 -0.62
N ILE A 105 19.89 0.73 -1.93
CA ILE A 105 18.81 -0.01 -2.58
C ILE A 105 19.16 -1.49 -2.67
N GLU A 106 20.39 -1.81 -3.08
CA GLU A 106 20.94 -3.18 -3.10
C GLU A 106 20.74 -3.87 -1.74
N ILE A 107 21.24 -3.26 -0.65
CA ILE A 107 21.15 -3.84 0.69
C ILE A 107 19.70 -3.96 1.20
N ILE A 108 18.79 -3.06 0.79
CA ILE A 108 17.36 -3.21 1.11
C ILE A 108 16.74 -4.39 0.35
N ALA A 109 17.13 -4.58 -0.91
CA ALA A 109 16.54 -5.56 -1.80
C ALA A 109 17.02 -6.99 -1.49
N GLU A 110 18.30 -7.15 -1.18
CA GLU A 110 18.91 -8.45 -0.89
C GLU A 110 18.79 -8.86 0.59
N GLU A 111 19.11 -7.95 1.50
CA GLU A 111 19.21 -8.27 2.93
C GLU A 111 18.02 -7.75 3.76
N GLY A 112 17.26 -6.82 3.22
CA GLY A 112 16.17 -6.15 3.94
C GLY A 112 16.66 -5.19 5.03
N PHE A 113 17.94 -4.84 5.07
CA PHE A 113 18.49 -3.88 6.02
C PHE A 113 18.50 -2.47 5.47
N THR A 114 18.23 -1.50 6.34
CA THR A 114 18.12 -0.09 5.95
C THR A 114 19.32 0.74 6.39
N SER A 115 20.29 0.16 7.11
CA SER A 115 21.44 0.87 7.68
C SER A 115 22.26 1.60 6.62
N LYS A 116 22.47 0.98 5.46
CA LYS A 116 23.20 1.60 4.34
C LYS A 116 22.39 2.65 3.61
N MET A 117 21.09 2.47 3.50
CA MET A 117 20.20 3.50 2.97
C MET A 117 20.18 4.74 3.88
N GLN A 118 20.11 4.58 5.21
CA GLN A 118 20.19 5.69 6.16
C GLN A 118 21.51 6.46 6.03
N GLU A 119 22.64 5.74 5.94
CA GLU A 119 23.96 6.35 5.73
C GLU A 119 23.98 7.22 4.44
N GLN A 120 23.37 6.75 3.36
CA GLN A 120 23.31 7.49 2.09
C GLN A 120 22.32 8.66 2.12
N LEU A 121 21.20 8.53 2.83
CA LEU A 121 20.27 9.63 3.06
C LEU A 121 20.94 10.76 3.85
N ASP A 122 21.69 10.43 4.91
CA ASP A 122 22.46 11.41 5.68
C ASP A 122 23.56 12.06 4.84
N GLN A 123 24.25 11.29 4.00
CA GLN A 123 25.30 11.79 3.10
C GLN A 123 24.78 12.66 1.96
N ALA A 124 23.50 12.54 1.60
CA ALA A 124 22.88 13.36 0.57
C ALA A 124 22.76 14.84 0.99
N GLY A 125 22.88 15.15 2.29
CA GLY A 125 22.88 16.51 2.82
C GLY A 125 21.62 17.28 2.40
N ASP A 126 21.80 18.51 1.91
CA ASP A 126 20.71 19.41 1.49
C ASP A 126 19.85 18.90 0.31
N MET A 127 20.11 17.69 -0.22
CA MET A 127 19.24 17.08 -1.22
C MET A 127 18.09 16.28 -0.61
N VAL A 128 18.20 15.87 0.65
CA VAL A 128 17.20 15.12 1.41
C VAL A 128 16.80 15.95 2.61
N LEU A 129 15.49 16.15 2.81
CA LEU A 129 15.00 16.96 3.93
C LEU A 129 14.70 16.10 5.15
N ASP A 130 13.98 15.00 4.96
CA ASP A 130 13.51 14.16 6.05
C ASP A 130 13.29 12.71 5.57
N TYR A 131 13.34 11.76 6.50
CA TYR A 131 13.05 10.36 6.21
C TYR A 131 12.46 9.62 7.40
N GLY A 132 11.68 8.58 7.09
CA GLY A 132 10.98 7.75 8.05
C GLY A 132 11.08 6.27 7.70
N GLU A 133 11.18 5.44 8.75
CA GLU A 133 11.11 3.99 8.63
C GLU A 133 9.82 3.46 9.25
N ALA A 134 9.14 2.58 8.54
CA ALA A 134 8.03 1.82 9.08
C ALA A 134 8.48 0.42 9.49
N ARG A 135 7.72 -0.25 10.35
CA ARG A 135 8.06 -1.60 10.79
C ARG A 135 7.75 -2.62 9.68
N GLY A 136 8.76 -3.40 9.26
CA GLY A 136 8.56 -4.56 8.39
C GLY A 136 7.70 -5.66 9.05
N PHE A 137 7.01 -6.46 8.24
CA PHE A 137 6.02 -7.42 8.72
C PHE A 137 5.95 -8.68 7.85
N TYR A 138 5.56 -9.79 8.50
CA TYR A 138 5.29 -11.05 7.81
C TYR A 138 3.88 -11.04 7.24
N LEU A 139 3.74 -11.59 6.04
CA LEU A 139 2.43 -11.80 5.45
C LEU A 139 1.73 -13.00 6.08
N ASN A 140 0.39 -12.96 6.10
CA ASN A 140 -0.48 -14.09 6.44
C ASN A 140 -0.25 -14.71 7.83
N ARG A 141 0.25 -13.95 8.82
CA ARG A 141 0.26 -14.40 10.22
C ARG A 141 -1.16 -14.44 10.74
N LYS A 142 -1.56 -15.61 11.27
CA LYS A 142 -2.93 -15.97 11.75
C LYS A 142 -3.54 -15.04 12.81
N HIS A 143 -2.81 -14.03 13.28
CA HIS A 143 -3.20 -13.14 14.34
C HIS A 143 -2.68 -11.72 14.01
N TYR A 144 -3.58 -10.85 13.56
CA TYR A 144 -3.49 -9.37 13.58
C TYR A 144 -2.68 -8.58 12.54
N ASP A 145 -2.00 -9.17 11.56
CA ASP A 145 -1.34 -8.31 10.58
C ASP A 145 -2.35 -7.90 9.49
N LEU A 146 -2.79 -6.63 9.54
CA LEU A 146 -3.52 -5.97 8.43
C LEU A 146 -2.68 -5.94 7.13
N ASN A 147 -1.44 -6.44 7.17
CA ASN A 147 -0.40 -6.30 6.17
C ASN A 147 -0.14 -4.81 5.85
N ILE A 148 -0.12 -3.98 6.89
CA ILE A 148 0.07 -2.53 6.83
C ILE A 148 1.22 -2.12 7.75
N ALA A 149 2.05 -1.19 7.31
CA ALA A 149 3.02 -0.50 8.13
C ALA A 149 2.76 1.01 8.10
N TYR A 150 2.81 1.65 9.27
CA TYR A 150 2.62 3.09 9.41
C TYR A 150 3.99 3.76 9.49
N PHE A 151 4.21 4.79 8.66
CA PHE A 151 5.41 5.62 8.75
C PHE A 151 5.26 6.67 9.85
N PRO A 152 6.36 7.13 10.46
CA PRO A 152 6.37 8.45 11.09
C PRO A 152 6.07 9.53 10.03
N PRO A 153 5.62 10.73 10.43
CA PRO A 153 5.43 11.81 9.48
C PRO A 153 6.74 12.15 8.77
N VAL A 154 6.65 12.44 7.47
CA VAL A 154 7.78 12.94 6.68
C VAL A 154 7.50 14.38 6.27
N VAL A 155 8.41 15.29 6.61
CA VAL A 155 8.31 16.71 6.29
C VAL A 155 8.59 16.95 4.81
N VAL A 156 7.81 17.81 4.17
CA VAL A 156 8.01 18.28 2.79
C VAL A 156 7.99 19.81 2.71
N THR A 157 8.64 20.35 1.69
CA THR A 157 8.69 21.80 1.41
C THR A 157 8.67 22.04 -0.09
N ASP A 158 8.51 23.30 -0.51
CA ASP A 158 8.62 23.66 -1.92
C ASP A 158 10.00 23.37 -2.53
N ASP A 159 11.05 23.39 -1.69
CA ASP A 159 12.43 23.06 -2.07
C ASP A 159 12.67 21.54 -2.12
N HIS A 160 11.95 20.76 -1.29
CA HIS A 160 12.00 19.29 -1.23
C HIS A 160 10.60 18.69 -1.46
N PRO A 161 10.03 18.85 -2.66
CA PRO A 161 8.63 18.51 -2.90
C PRO A 161 8.44 17.04 -3.29
N TYR A 162 9.52 16.26 -3.47
CA TYR A 162 9.43 14.90 -3.94
C TYR A 162 9.44 13.91 -2.79
N LEU A 163 8.57 12.90 -2.85
CA LEU A 163 8.64 11.72 -2.01
C LEU A 163 9.10 10.51 -2.85
N SER A 164 9.87 9.64 -2.21
CA SER A 164 10.22 8.32 -2.71
C SER A 164 10.11 7.32 -1.57
N GLY A 165 9.65 6.11 -1.88
CA GLY A 165 9.45 5.04 -0.92
C GLY A 165 9.92 3.70 -1.45
N ILE A 166 10.43 2.84 -0.56
CA ILE A 166 10.94 1.52 -0.89
C ILE A 166 10.69 0.51 0.23
N ALA A 167 10.45 -0.74 -0.12
CA ALA A 167 10.51 -1.91 0.75
C ALA A 167 11.05 -3.12 -0.04
N GLY A 168 11.90 -3.93 0.57
CA GLY A 168 12.43 -5.17 -0.02
C GLY A 168 11.45 -6.34 0.14
N PHE A 169 11.45 -7.26 -0.83
CA PHE A 169 10.79 -8.55 -0.71
C PHE A 169 11.69 -9.53 0.03
N ASP A 170 11.10 -10.33 0.92
CA ASP A 170 11.88 -11.33 1.63
C ASP A 170 11.06 -12.60 1.86
N PRO A 171 11.56 -13.77 1.42
CA PRO A 171 12.81 -13.94 0.68
C PRO A 171 12.71 -13.40 -0.76
N SER A 172 13.82 -12.88 -1.29
CA SER A 172 14.02 -12.60 -2.71
C SER A 172 15.52 -12.52 -3.01
N PRO A 173 15.94 -12.61 -4.28
CA PRO A 173 17.33 -12.38 -4.67
C PRO A 173 17.73 -10.93 -4.39
N ASP A 174 17.15 -9.98 -5.15
CA ASP A 174 17.40 -8.54 -5.07
C ASP A 174 16.14 -7.74 -5.44
N TRP A 175 14.96 -8.29 -5.13
CA TRP A 175 13.70 -7.68 -5.54
C TRP A 175 13.18 -6.73 -4.48
N PHE A 176 12.63 -5.60 -4.93
CA PHE A 176 12.00 -4.63 -4.06
C PHE A 176 10.74 -4.05 -4.70
N THR A 177 9.96 -3.33 -3.89
CA THR A 177 8.84 -2.52 -4.37
C THR A 177 9.02 -1.09 -3.90
N GLY A 178 8.63 -0.13 -4.72
CA GLY A 178 8.73 1.27 -4.38
C GLY A 178 8.31 2.21 -5.50
N PHE A 179 8.34 3.49 -5.17
CA PHE A 179 8.15 4.60 -6.10
C PHE A 179 9.26 5.63 -5.90
N TYR A 180 9.58 6.35 -6.97
CA TYR A 180 10.55 7.42 -6.95
C TYR A 180 9.95 8.72 -7.51
N MET A 181 10.45 9.85 -7.00
CA MET A 181 10.17 11.20 -7.50
C MET A 181 8.67 11.54 -7.63
N MET A 182 7.84 11.13 -6.68
CA MET A 182 6.44 11.57 -6.64
C MET A 182 6.40 13.03 -6.18
N ASP A 183 5.98 13.96 -7.06
CA ASP A 183 5.78 15.37 -6.69
C ASP A 183 4.54 15.47 -5.80
N THR A 184 4.75 15.90 -4.57
CA THR A 184 3.68 16.04 -3.57
C THR A 184 2.80 17.25 -3.82
N ARG A 185 3.05 18.02 -4.88
CA ARG A 185 2.24 19.17 -5.28
C ARG A 185 1.47 18.90 -6.55
N ASP A 186 0.30 19.53 -6.63
CA ASP A 186 -0.49 19.60 -7.84
C ASP A 186 0.21 20.48 -8.87
N GLU A 187 0.41 19.93 -10.07
CA GLU A 187 1.14 20.58 -11.17
C GLU A 187 0.50 21.92 -11.57
N TYR A 188 -0.83 22.03 -11.46
CA TYR A 188 -1.57 23.21 -11.91
C TYR A 188 -1.64 24.31 -10.85
N SER A 189 -1.90 23.96 -9.59
CA SER A 189 -2.09 24.91 -8.50
C SER A 189 -0.82 25.18 -7.70
N GLY A 190 0.19 24.30 -7.79
CA GLY A 190 1.41 24.34 -6.97
C GLY A 190 1.17 24.04 -5.49
N LYS A 191 -0.05 23.62 -5.11
CA LYS A 191 -0.40 23.28 -3.72
C LYS A 191 -0.10 21.82 -3.44
N PHE A 192 0.25 21.50 -2.20
CA PHE A 192 0.39 20.11 -1.77
C PHE A 192 -0.94 19.35 -1.90
N TRP A 193 -0.85 18.09 -2.33
CA TRP A 193 -1.98 17.17 -2.34
C TRP A 193 -2.47 16.92 -0.92
N SER A 194 -3.79 17.01 -0.69
CA SER A 194 -4.39 16.64 0.60
C SER A 194 -4.29 15.14 0.88
N HIS A 195 -4.31 14.34 -0.19
CA HIS A 195 -4.30 12.89 -0.16
C HIS A 195 -3.81 12.33 -1.50
N PHE A 196 -3.08 11.21 -1.45
CA PHE A 196 -2.71 10.47 -2.67
C PHE A 196 -2.44 9.00 -2.38
N LYS A 197 -2.59 8.18 -3.43
CA LYS A 197 -2.29 6.74 -3.43
C LYS A 197 -1.31 6.41 -4.54
N VAL A 198 -0.32 5.58 -4.26
CA VAL A 198 0.66 5.09 -5.23
C VAL A 198 0.63 3.57 -5.25
N GLN A 199 0.17 2.99 -6.36
CA GLN A 199 0.26 1.56 -6.61
C GLN A 199 1.68 1.22 -7.04
N SER A 200 2.35 0.41 -6.24
CA SER A 200 3.73 0.04 -6.44
C SER A 200 3.84 -1.37 -7.01
N TYR A 201 4.87 -1.56 -7.84
CA TYR A 201 5.13 -2.78 -8.61
C TYR A 201 6.47 -3.38 -8.19
N PRO A 202 6.74 -4.65 -8.54
CA PRO A 202 8.03 -5.26 -8.26
C PRO A 202 9.11 -4.73 -9.21
N TRP A 203 10.27 -4.45 -8.63
CA TRP A 203 11.50 -4.01 -9.28
C TRP A 203 12.60 -5.01 -8.95
N ASP A 204 13.48 -5.20 -9.92
CA ASP A 204 14.73 -5.95 -9.80
C ASP A 204 15.87 -4.93 -9.68
N ALA A 205 16.71 -5.06 -8.64
CA ALA A 205 17.78 -4.12 -8.37
C ALA A 205 18.95 -4.25 -9.36
N GLY A 206 19.09 -5.42 -9.98
CA GLY A 206 20.13 -5.76 -10.92
C GLY A 206 21.44 -6.14 -10.23
N THR A 207 21.41 -6.70 -9.03
CA THR A 207 22.60 -7.07 -8.24
C THR A 207 22.69 -8.57 -7.97
N ASP A 208 21.58 -9.31 -8.02
CA ASP A 208 21.55 -10.78 -7.89
C ASP A 208 20.84 -11.46 -9.09
N GLY A 209 21.42 -12.55 -9.59
CA GLY A 209 20.91 -13.31 -10.73
C GLY A 209 19.90 -14.42 -10.41
N GLY A 210 19.30 -14.41 -9.22
CA GLY A 210 18.26 -15.33 -8.78
C GLY A 210 16.95 -15.16 -9.57
N THR A 211 16.19 -16.25 -9.68
CA THR A 211 15.06 -16.34 -10.62
C THR A 211 13.75 -16.75 -9.94
N ILE A 212 13.80 -17.17 -8.69
CA ILE A 212 12.65 -17.40 -7.78
C ILE A 212 12.99 -16.86 -6.38
N TYR A 213 11.97 -16.63 -5.55
CA TYR A 213 12.14 -15.98 -4.24
C TYR A 213 13.15 -16.64 -3.30
N GLU A 214 13.19 -17.98 -3.26
CA GLU A 214 14.02 -18.77 -2.34
C GLU A 214 15.28 -19.34 -3.04
N ASP A 215 15.71 -18.73 -4.14
CA ASP A 215 16.99 -19.08 -4.77
C ASP A 215 18.16 -18.79 -3.82
N VAL A 216 19.27 -19.49 -4.06
CA VAL A 216 20.53 -19.17 -3.38
C VAL A 216 21.12 -17.92 -4.00
N ASP A 217 21.78 -17.11 -3.17
CA ASP A 217 22.54 -15.93 -3.56
C ASP A 217 23.39 -16.20 -4.81
N HIS A 218 23.23 -15.32 -5.80
CA HIS A 218 23.89 -15.31 -7.09
C HIS A 218 24.28 -13.87 -7.48
N GLU A 219 25.11 -13.24 -6.64
CA GLU A 219 25.80 -11.97 -6.93
C GLU A 219 26.26 -11.83 -8.40
N LEU A 220 25.87 -10.72 -9.03
CA LEU A 220 26.28 -10.35 -10.37
C LEU A 220 27.66 -9.66 -10.38
N GLU A 221 28.57 -10.12 -11.24
CA GLU A 221 29.90 -9.50 -11.38
C GLU A 221 29.82 -8.02 -11.83
N PHE A 222 28.78 -7.67 -12.58
CA PHE A 222 28.48 -6.32 -13.02
C PHE A 222 27.00 -6.02 -12.75
N PRO A 223 26.68 -5.01 -11.93
CA PRO A 223 25.31 -4.62 -11.69
C PRO A 223 24.58 -4.25 -12.99
N GLU A 224 23.37 -4.76 -13.15
CA GLU A 224 22.46 -4.40 -14.21
C GLU A 224 21.61 -3.18 -13.82
N PRO A 225 21.05 -2.43 -14.79
CA PRO A 225 20.16 -1.34 -14.45
C PRO A 225 18.85 -1.81 -13.82
N VAL A 226 18.39 -1.09 -12.80
CA VAL A 226 17.08 -1.30 -12.15
C VAL A 226 15.98 -1.33 -13.19
N HIS A 227 15.15 -2.36 -13.13
CA HIS A 227 14.04 -2.51 -14.05
C HIS A 227 12.80 -3.07 -13.36
N ARG A 228 11.63 -2.69 -13.89
CA ARG A 228 10.35 -3.21 -13.39
C ARG A 228 10.17 -4.63 -13.90
N ILE A 229 9.71 -5.52 -13.04
CA ILE A 229 9.31 -6.87 -13.44
C ILE A 229 7.91 -6.78 -14.10
N THR A 230 7.82 -7.29 -15.32
CA THR A 230 6.63 -7.33 -16.19
C THR A 230 6.47 -8.75 -16.74
N PRO A 231 5.32 -9.10 -17.32
CA PRO A 231 5.14 -10.44 -17.90
C PRO A 231 6.20 -10.84 -18.93
N GLU A 232 6.80 -9.87 -19.63
CA GLU A 232 7.79 -10.11 -20.67
C GLU A 232 9.18 -10.47 -20.14
N ASN A 233 9.56 -10.00 -18.95
CA ASN A 233 10.88 -10.24 -18.35
C ASN A 233 10.84 -11.07 -17.06
N ALA A 234 9.65 -11.38 -16.52
CA ALA A 234 9.48 -12.19 -15.32
C ALA A 234 9.99 -13.62 -15.50
N GLN A 235 11.20 -13.89 -15.02
CA GLN A 235 11.76 -15.24 -14.98
C GLN A 235 10.88 -16.15 -14.11
N ASN A 236 10.70 -17.40 -14.55
CA ASN A 236 9.78 -18.36 -13.92
C ASN A 236 8.36 -17.83 -13.67
N LYS A 237 7.93 -16.80 -14.40
CA LYS A 237 6.64 -16.11 -14.22
C LYS A 237 6.43 -15.55 -12.82
N ILE A 238 7.51 -15.18 -12.14
CA ILE A 238 7.44 -14.55 -10.83
C ILE A 238 6.60 -13.26 -10.89
N PHE A 239 5.78 -13.00 -9.88
CA PHE A 239 4.82 -11.89 -9.80
C PHE A 239 3.75 -11.82 -10.91
N VAL A 240 3.76 -12.71 -11.90
CA VAL A 240 2.76 -12.70 -12.97
C VAL A 240 1.41 -13.18 -12.39
N SER A 241 0.34 -12.50 -12.79
CA SER A 241 -1.02 -12.81 -12.39
C SER A 241 -1.39 -14.27 -12.74
N PRO A 242 -2.38 -14.88 -12.07
CA PRO A 242 -2.86 -16.22 -12.44
C PRO A 242 -3.35 -16.33 -13.88
N MET A 243 -3.80 -15.22 -14.47
CA MET A 243 -4.23 -15.16 -15.87
C MET A 243 -3.04 -15.12 -16.85
N GLY A 244 -1.84 -14.77 -16.38
CA GLY A 244 -0.60 -14.85 -17.14
C GLY A 244 -0.35 -13.65 -18.05
N ASP A 245 -1.15 -12.60 -17.96
CA ASP A 245 -1.19 -11.46 -18.90
C ASP A 245 -0.69 -10.14 -18.30
N GLU A 246 -0.58 -10.06 -16.97
CA GLU A 246 -0.14 -8.84 -16.28
C GLU A 246 0.64 -9.14 -15.00
N VAL A 247 1.35 -8.12 -14.49
CA VAL A 247 1.89 -8.10 -13.13
C VAL A 247 1.08 -7.05 -12.36
N LEU A 248 0.34 -7.52 -11.35
CA LEU A 248 -0.52 -6.69 -10.51
C LEU A 248 0.32 -5.85 -9.52
N PRO A 249 -0.24 -4.77 -8.94
CA PRO A 249 0.43 -4.06 -7.85
C PRO A 249 0.68 -4.99 -6.66
N VAL A 250 1.89 -4.93 -6.14
CA VAL A 250 2.38 -5.74 -5.02
C VAL A 250 2.36 -4.98 -3.70
N ALA A 251 2.26 -3.64 -3.77
CA ALA A 251 2.11 -2.79 -2.60
C ALA A 251 1.38 -1.49 -2.96
N GLU A 252 0.91 -0.81 -1.94
CA GLU A 252 0.28 0.51 -2.03
C GLU A 252 0.85 1.43 -0.97
N PHE A 253 1.25 2.64 -1.37
CA PHE A 253 1.54 3.72 -0.44
C PHE A 253 0.38 4.70 -0.46
N GLU A 254 -0.19 5.00 0.69
CA GLU A 254 -1.26 5.99 0.81
C GLU A 254 -0.88 7.03 1.85
N CYS A 255 -0.97 8.30 1.46
CA CYS A 255 -0.48 9.42 2.23
C CYS A 255 -1.55 10.49 2.37
N ILE A 256 -1.66 11.07 3.56
CA ILE A 256 -2.49 12.23 3.85
C ILE A 256 -1.66 13.39 4.36
N LEU A 257 -2.07 14.60 4.00
CA LEU A 257 -1.43 15.83 4.40
C LEU A 257 -1.86 16.25 5.80
N HIS A 258 -0.88 16.66 6.59
CA HIS A 258 -1.08 17.39 7.84
C HIS A 258 -0.24 18.67 7.80
N VAL A 259 -0.88 19.82 8.01
CA VAL A 259 -0.22 21.12 8.01
C VAL A 259 -0.19 21.63 9.42
N CYS A 260 1.00 21.85 9.97
CA CYS A 260 1.14 22.44 11.28
C CYS A 260 0.92 23.95 11.24
N PRO A 261 0.07 24.49 12.14
CA PRO A 261 -0.05 25.92 12.32
C PRO A 261 1.29 26.56 12.68
N ALA A 262 1.52 27.79 12.22
CA ALA A 262 2.71 28.57 12.50
C ALA A 262 3.02 28.75 13.99
N GLU A 263 1.97 28.74 14.81
CA GLU A 263 2.05 28.90 16.26
C GLU A 263 2.48 27.62 16.99
N GLU A 264 2.36 26.45 16.34
CA GLU A 264 2.65 25.14 16.90
C GLU A 264 3.58 24.32 15.97
N PRO A 265 4.85 24.72 15.81
CA PRO A 265 5.81 23.97 15.01
C PRO A 265 6.04 22.57 15.60
N GLY A 266 6.19 21.56 14.74
CA GLY A 266 6.30 20.16 15.17
C GLY A 266 5.02 19.55 15.73
N CYS A 267 3.86 20.14 15.42
CA CYS A 267 2.57 19.49 15.67
C CYS A 267 2.53 18.09 15.05
N ARG A 268 1.65 17.23 15.57
CA ARG A 268 1.47 15.89 15.03
C ARG A 268 0.01 15.61 14.82
N LYS A 269 -0.31 14.86 13.77
CA LYS A 269 -1.62 14.25 13.59
C LYS A 269 -1.94 13.40 14.84
N PRO A 270 -3.07 13.67 15.53
CA PRO A 270 -3.50 12.85 16.64
C PRO A 270 -3.75 11.39 16.21
N ASP A 271 -3.46 10.47 17.13
CA ASP A 271 -3.71 9.02 16.98
C ASP A 271 -3.11 8.42 15.70
N TRP A 272 -1.80 8.61 15.52
CA TRP A 272 -1.04 8.01 14.42
C TRP A 272 0.19 7.25 14.94
N PRO A 273 0.29 5.92 14.72
CA PRO A 273 -0.75 5.05 14.14
C PRO A 273 -1.99 4.97 15.05
N PRO A 274 -3.19 4.69 14.50
CA PRO A 274 -4.41 4.54 15.29
C PRO A 274 -4.28 3.39 16.28
N LYS A 275 -4.42 3.65 17.58
CA LYS A 275 -4.22 2.64 18.65
C LYS A 275 -5.19 1.46 18.54
N ASN A 276 -6.41 1.76 18.11
CA ASN A 276 -7.50 0.80 17.88
C ASN A 276 -7.30 -0.06 16.61
N GLY A 277 -6.25 0.18 15.82
CA GLY A 277 -5.97 -0.52 14.56
C GLY A 277 -6.89 -0.14 13.40
N CYS A 278 -7.68 0.92 13.53
CA CYS A 278 -8.54 1.45 12.48
C CYS A 278 -7.69 2.07 11.35
N ASP A 279 -7.67 1.45 10.18
CA ASP A 279 -7.11 2.05 8.97
C ASP A 279 -8.11 3.08 8.42
N VAL A 280 -8.08 4.30 8.96
CA VAL A 280 -8.97 5.41 8.57
C VAL A 280 -8.90 5.79 7.09
N LEU A 281 -7.79 5.43 6.42
CA LEU A 281 -7.56 5.75 5.01
C LEU A 281 -8.35 4.80 4.10
N LEU A 282 -8.39 3.52 4.45
CA LEU A 282 -9.21 2.55 3.74
C LEU A 282 -10.67 2.55 4.21
N TYR A 283 -10.91 2.88 5.48
CA TYR A 283 -12.23 2.89 6.11
C TYR A 283 -12.49 4.23 6.80
N PRO A 284 -12.94 5.24 6.04
CA PRO A 284 -13.38 6.50 6.64
C PRO A 284 -14.42 6.23 7.73
N GLU A 285 -14.31 6.94 8.86
CA GLU A 285 -15.20 6.83 10.03
C GLU A 285 -15.03 5.58 10.92
N CYS A 286 -14.05 4.68 10.68
CA CYS A 286 -13.86 3.54 11.60
C CYS A 286 -13.50 3.97 13.03
N ASP A 287 -12.92 5.16 13.21
CA ASP A 287 -12.62 5.82 14.48
C ASP A 287 -13.87 6.25 15.26
N ASN A 288 -15.01 6.45 14.59
CA ASN A 288 -16.28 6.74 15.26
C ASN A 288 -16.92 5.48 15.89
N TYR A 289 -16.60 4.31 15.35
CA TYR A 289 -17.14 3.02 15.82
C TYR A 289 -16.18 2.28 16.76
N CYS A 290 -14.89 2.57 16.60
CA CYS A 290 -13.80 2.05 17.40
C CYS A 290 -13.22 3.19 18.24
N ASP A 291 -13.70 3.31 19.48
CA ASP A 291 -13.25 4.36 20.39
C ASP A 291 -11.69 4.40 20.47
N PRO A 292 -11.05 5.50 20.00
CA PRO A 292 -9.59 5.61 19.99
C PRO A 292 -8.99 5.66 21.41
N GLU A 293 -9.81 5.84 22.45
CA GLU A 293 -9.38 5.78 23.85
C GLU A 293 -9.27 4.34 24.40
N VAL A 294 -9.79 3.33 23.68
CA VAL A 294 -9.78 1.93 24.11
C VAL A 294 -8.55 1.21 23.53
N ASP A 295 -7.71 0.64 24.40
CA ASP A 295 -6.50 -0.11 24.03
C ASP A 295 -6.77 -1.47 23.33
N GLU A 296 -8.03 -1.78 23.00
CA GLU A 296 -8.43 -3.03 22.36
C GLU A 296 -8.50 -2.86 20.83
N VAL A 297 -7.76 -3.69 20.09
CA VAL A 297 -7.74 -3.68 18.62
C VAL A 297 -9.10 -4.10 18.09
N CYS A 298 -9.70 -3.27 17.23
CA CYS A 298 -11.01 -3.56 16.66
C CYS A 298 -11.05 -4.83 15.80
N GLU A 299 -12.13 -5.58 15.94
CA GLU A 299 -12.40 -6.79 15.17
C GLU A 299 -13.10 -6.45 13.85
N ARG A 300 -12.67 -7.11 12.77
CA ARG A 300 -13.40 -7.11 11.50
C ARG A 300 -14.57 -8.07 11.58
N CYS A 301 -15.77 -7.60 11.30
CA CYS A 301 -16.98 -8.40 11.37
C CYS A 301 -17.50 -8.82 10.00
N VAL A 302 -18.23 -9.94 9.97
CA VAL A 302 -18.92 -10.45 8.79
C VAL A 302 -20.10 -9.53 8.47
N ARG A 303 -20.23 -9.22 7.18
CA ARG A 303 -21.34 -8.45 6.63
C ARG A 303 -22.61 -9.30 6.59
N GLU A 304 -23.75 -8.76 7.02
CA GLU A 304 -25.02 -9.50 7.06
C GLU A 304 -25.95 -9.14 5.90
N SER A 305 -25.81 -7.93 5.34
CA SER A 305 -26.64 -7.43 4.25
C SER A 305 -25.80 -6.77 3.17
N ILE A 306 -26.25 -6.86 1.91
CA ILE A 306 -25.69 -6.09 0.79
C ILE A 306 -25.89 -4.56 0.93
N LEU A 307 -26.56 -4.11 1.98
CA LEU A 307 -26.69 -2.71 2.36
C LEU A 307 -25.68 -2.27 3.44
N ASP A 308 -25.10 -3.21 4.18
CA ASP A 308 -24.02 -2.92 5.12
C ASP A 308 -22.76 -2.43 4.35
N PRO A 309 -21.78 -1.78 4.97
CA PRO A 309 -20.47 -1.58 4.34
C PRO A 309 -19.80 -2.91 3.97
N GLU A 310 -18.93 -2.91 2.97
CA GLU A 310 -18.20 -4.12 2.55
C GLU A 310 -17.33 -4.70 3.68
N ILE A 311 -16.87 -3.84 4.59
CA ILE A 311 -16.06 -4.18 5.74
C ILE A 311 -16.60 -3.41 6.96
N LEU A 312 -16.90 -4.14 8.04
CA LEU A 312 -17.45 -3.62 9.31
C LEU A 312 -16.41 -3.81 10.43
N TYR A 313 -16.22 -2.81 11.28
CA TYR A 313 -15.34 -2.87 12.44
C TYR A 313 -16.12 -2.61 13.73
N TYR A 314 -15.87 -3.41 14.76
CA TYR A 314 -16.40 -3.21 16.11
C TYR A 314 -15.32 -3.55 17.13
N PRO A 315 -15.34 -2.95 18.35
CA PRO A 315 -14.44 -3.36 19.43
C PRO A 315 -14.57 -4.86 19.75
N ASP A 316 -15.80 -5.38 19.68
CA ASP A 316 -16.14 -6.81 19.81
C ASP A 316 -17.30 -7.10 18.85
N CYS A 317 -17.06 -7.92 17.82
CA CYS A 317 -18.10 -8.27 16.85
C CYS A 317 -19.28 -8.98 17.53
N CYS A 318 -19.00 -9.85 18.48
CA CYS A 318 -19.99 -10.68 19.15
C CYS A 318 -20.90 -9.89 20.07
N ALA A 319 -20.33 -8.93 20.81
CA ALA A 319 -21.12 -7.97 21.58
C ALA A 319 -22.01 -7.11 20.68
N ALA A 320 -21.55 -6.80 19.46
CA ALA A 320 -22.33 -6.10 18.44
C ALA A 320 -23.35 -7.00 17.71
N GLY A 321 -23.45 -8.29 18.07
CA GLY A 321 -24.37 -9.25 17.46
C GLY A 321 -23.94 -9.74 16.08
N ARG A 322 -22.66 -9.60 15.72
CA ARG A 322 -22.07 -10.00 14.44
C ARG A 322 -20.95 -11.02 14.63
N GLU A 323 -20.64 -11.80 13.60
CA GLU A 323 -19.55 -12.78 13.65
C GLU A 323 -18.19 -12.15 13.28
N PRO A 324 -17.08 -12.45 13.97
CA PRO A 324 -15.74 -12.07 13.56
C PRO A 324 -15.34 -12.73 12.23
N LYS A 325 -14.71 -11.96 11.33
CA LYS A 325 -14.17 -12.44 10.04
C LYS A 325 -12.92 -13.31 10.25
N THR A 326 -12.21 -13.14 11.36
CA THR A 326 -10.97 -13.84 11.70
C THR A 326 -10.93 -14.14 13.20
N GLY A 327 -10.26 -15.22 13.61
CA GLY A 327 -10.12 -15.57 15.02
C GLY A 327 -11.15 -16.62 15.48
N LYS A 328 -11.69 -16.47 16.69
CA LYS A 328 -12.77 -17.35 17.17
C LYS A 328 -14.12 -16.74 16.79
N ASP A 329 -15.07 -17.57 16.38
CA ASP A 329 -16.47 -17.18 16.23
C ASP A 329 -17.08 -16.85 17.61
N CYS A 330 -18.28 -16.28 17.62
CA CYS A 330 -18.97 -15.91 18.87
C CYS A 330 -19.33 -17.09 19.76
N ALA A 331 -19.26 -18.31 19.22
CA ALA A 331 -19.40 -19.57 19.96
C ALA A 331 -18.06 -20.12 20.49
N GLY A 332 -16.94 -19.41 20.30
CA GLY A 332 -15.61 -19.80 20.74
C GLY A 332 -14.90 -20.83 19.86
N ARG A 333 -15.47 -21.20 18.71
CA ARG A 333 -14.87 -22.10 17.71
C ARG A 333 -13.90 -21.32 16.84
N ARG A 334 -12.76 -21.91 16.49
CA ARG A 334 -11.80 -21.23 15.57
C ARG A 334 -12.39 -21.20 14.16
N SER A 335 -12.43 -20.01 13.56
CA SER A 335 -12.73 -19.86 12.12
C SER A 335 -11.67 -20.60 11.31
N GLY A 336 -12.08 -21.68 10.62
CA GLY A 336 -11.17 -22.57 9.89
C GLY A 336 -11.51 -24.06 9.82
N ALA A 337 -12.77 -24.46 10.06
CA ALA A 337 -13.21 -25.83 9.79
C ALA A 337 -14.54 -25.85 9.05
N THR A 338 -14.55 -25.43 7.78
CA THR A 338 -15.56 -25.90 6.83
C THR A 338 -15.27 -27.38 6.53
N SER A 339 -15.70 -28.25 7.44
CA SER A 339 -16.03 -29.63 7.07
C SER A 339 -17.36 -29.58 6.32
N LEU A 340 -17.31 -29.55 4.99
CA LEU A 340 -18.44 -29.89 4.14
C LEU A 340 -18.66 -31.40 4.20
N CYS A 341 -19.17 -31.90 5.33
CA CYS A 341 -19.85 -33.19 5.36
C CYS A 341 -21.27 -32.99 4.83
N VAL A 342 -21.44 -33.04 3.52
CA VAL A 342 -22.76 -33.24 2.91
C VAL A 342 -23.13 -34.72 3.10
N GLY A 343 -23.80 -35.00 4.21
CA GLY A 343 -24.44 -36.29 4.45
C GLY A 343 -25.63 -36.47 3.51
N ASN A 344 -25.46 -37.28 2.46
CA ASN A 344 -26.60 -37.85 1.76
C ASN A 344 -26.85 -39.26 2.29
N VAL A 345 -27.77 -39.34 3.25
CA VAL A 345 -28.49 -40.57 3.58
C VAL A 345 -29.57 -40.75 2.53
N VAL A 346 -29.39 -41.68 1.60
CA VAL A 346 -30.50 -42.21 0.80
C VAL A 346 -30.56 -43.72 1.01
N SER A 347 -31.65 -44.10 1.67
CA SER A 347 -32.01 -45.44 2.10
C SER A 347 -32.18 -46.38 0.92
N TRP A 348 -31.59 -47.57 1.02
CA TRP A 348 -31.82 -48.68 0.11
C TRP A 348 -33.24 -49.22 0.31
N ILE A 349 -34.10 -49.08 -0.70
CA ILE A 349 -35.34 -49.86 -0.81
C ILE A 349 -35.27 -50.68 -2.10
N PHE A 350 -35.07 -51.97 -1.90
CA PHE A 350 -35.27 -53.01 -2.90
C PHE A 350 -36.73 -53.05 -3.34
N LEU A 351 -36.98 -53.01 -4.65
CA LEU A 351 -38.18 -53.61 -5.25
C LEU A 351 -37.82 -54.16 -6.62
N SER A 352 -37.77 -55.48 -6.67
CA SER A 352 -37.68 -56.34 -7.85
C SER A 352 -38.91 -56.20 -8.74
N SER A 353 -38.71 -56.10 -10.06
CA SER A 353 -39.39 -56.97 -11.04
C SER A 353 -38.91 -56.72 -12.49
N TRP A 354 -38.35 -57.78 -13.07
CA TRP A 354 -38.54 -58.32 -14.42
C TRP A 354 -38.98 -57.38 -15.55
N ILE A 355 -38.21 -57.38 -16.65
CA ILE A 355 -38.65 -57.87 -17.98
C ILE A 355 -37.41 -58.15 -18.84
N ALA A 356 -37.36 -59.37 -19.37
CA ALA A 356 -36.43 -59.85 -20.38
C ALA A 356 -36.82 -59.35 -21.78
N PHE A 357 -35.86 -59.13 -22.69
CA PHE A 357 -35.96 -59.55 -24.10
C PHE A 357 -34.62 -59.43 -24.87
N TRP A 358 -34.07 -60.61 -25.18
CA TRP A 358 -33.33 -61.11 -26.37
C TRP A 358 -32.50 -60.24 -27.35
N MET A 359 -31.33 -60.81 -27.67
CA MET A 359 -30.56 -60.97 -28.94
C MET A 359 -29.08 -60.74 -28.61
N MET A 360 -28.14 -61.67 -28.78
CA MET A 360 -27.96 -62.74 -29.76
C MET A 360 -26.99 -63.80 -29.21
#